data_AF-A0A172U483-F1
#
_entry.id   AF-A0A172U483-F1
#
_cell.length_a   1.000
_cell.length_b   1.000
_cell.length_c   1.000
_cell.angle_alpha   90.00
_cell.angle_beta   90.00
_cell.angle_gamma   90.00
#
_symmetry.space_group_name_H-M   'P 1'
#
loop_
_entity.id
_entity.type
_entity.pdbx_description
1 polymer ?
#
loop_
_entity_poly.entity_id
_entity_poly.type
_entity_poly.pdbx_seq_one_letter_code
_entity_poly.pdbx_strand_id
1 'polypeptide(L)'
;MKSIKKRSKRLLAEIEAAADRLVALSADLDLFQGLCETAGQIGACAVALAEQVSAADKSEAGLVLVQSPELARLADFADLDAISLLEERMFAVQADLEQGEIGRFLQQVLEKSEKLYAALLQSIQQLLELAEEAEQN
;
A
#
# COMPACT_ATOMS: atom_id res chain seq x y z
N MET A 1 -21.01 -17.27 3.81
CA MET A 1 -20.11 -16.09 3.70
C MET A 1 -18.80 -16.37 4.42
N LYS A 2 -17.65 -15.89 3.92
CA LYS A 2 -16.39 -15.90 4.69
C LYS A 2 -16.52 -14.90 5.83
N SER A 3 -16.09 -15.24 7.05
CA SER A 3 -16.13 -14.31 8.19
C SER A 3 -15.21 -13.10 7.97
N ILE A 4 -15.52 -11.97 8.60
CA ILE A 4 -14.67 -10.76 8.63
C ILE A 4 -13.21 -11.14 8.87
N LYS A 5 -12.92 -11.88 9.95
CA LYS A 5 -11.58 -12.39 10.28
C LYS A 5 -10.83 -13.02 9.09
N LYS A 6 -11.50 -13.85 8.29
CA LYS A 6 -10.86 -14.54 7.15
C LYS A 6 -10.64 -13.60 5.96
N ARG A 7 -11.57 -12.67 5.73
CA ARG A 7 -11.46 -11.67 4.66
C ARG A 7 -10.37 -10.65 4.97
N SER A 8 -10.34 -10.14 6.20
CA SER A 8 -9.32 -9.19 6.68
C SER A 8 -7.92 -9.78 6.56
N LYS A 9 -7.67 -11.00 7.08
CA LYS A 9 -6.37 -11.66 6.96
C LYS A 9 -5.88 -11.81 5.51
N ARG A 10 -6.80 -12.13 4.59
CA ARG A 10 -6.45 -12.26 3.18
C ARG A 10 -6.04 -10.90 2.60
N LEU A 11 -6.85 -9.86 2.82
CA LEU A 11 -6.57 -8.51 2.32
C LEU A 11 -5.26 -7.96 2.91
N LEU A 12 -5.02 -8.17 4.20
CA LEU A 12 -3.79 -7.75 4.86
C LEU A 12 -2.54 -8.44 4.27
N ALA A 13 -2.62 -9.74 3.97
CA ALA A 13 -1.55 -10.44 3.27
C ALA A 13 -1.36 -9.97 1.81
N GLU A 14 -2.43 -9.55 1.14
CA GLU A 14 -2.36 -8.96 -0.20
C GLU A 14 -1.69 -7.57 -0.17
N ILE A 15 -2.02 -6.75 0.84
CA ILE A 15 -1.40 -5.43 1.10
C ILE A 15 0.09 -5.60 1.39
N GLU A 16 0.45 -6.49 2.33
CA GLU A 16 1.85 -6.81 2.67
C GLU A 16 2.64 -7.25 1.43
N ALA A 17 2.12 -8.21 0.66
CA ALA A 17 2.81 -8.71 -0.52
C ALA A 17 2.96 -7.64 -1.62
N ALA A 18 2.02 -6.71 -1.75
CA ALA A 18 2.10 -5.60 -2.70
C ALA A 18 3.11 -4.53 -2.22
N ALA A 19 3.10 -4.21 -0.93
CA ALA A 19 4.08 -3.34 -0.29
C ALA A 19 5.52 -3.88 -0.44
N ASP A 20 5.75 -5.16 -0.16
CA ASP A 20 7.06 -5.80 -0.31
C ASP A 20 7.59 -5.72 -1.75
N ARG A 21 6.72 -5.88 -2.74
CA ARG A 21 7.10 -5.73 -4.16
C ARG A 21 7.51 -4.31 -4.49
N LEU A 22 6.83 -3.31 -3.94
CA LEU A 22 7.18 -1.91 -4.12
C LEU A 22 8.50 -1.58 -3.42
N VAL A 23 8.71 -2.05 -2.20
CA VAL A 23 9.99 -1.95 -1.48
C VAL A 23 11.11 -2.58 -2.32
N ALA A 24 10.93 -3.80 -2.81
CA ALA A 24 11.94 -4.48 -3.62
C ALA A 24 12.23 -3.75 -4.95
N LEU A 25 11.23 -3.06 -5.53
CA LEU A 25 11.43 -2.26 -6.75
C LEU A 25 12.18 -0.95 -6.48
N SER A 26 12.02 -0.38 -5.28
CA SER A 26 12.48 0.97 -4.92
C SER A 26 13.72 0.98 -4.02
N ALA A 27 14.12 -0.17 -3.48
CA ALA A 27 15.30 -0.30 -2.64
C ALA A 27 16.55 0.20 -3.35
N ASP A 28 17.36 0.96 -2.60
CA ASP A 28 18.64 1.53 -3.05
C ASP A 28 18.54 2.48 -4.26
N LEU A 29 17.35 3.00 -4.55
CA LEU A 29 17.12 4.02 -5.58
C LEU A 29 16.74 5.35 -4.92
N ASP A 30 17.67 6.31 -4.88
CA ASP A 30 17.47 7.62 -4.23
C ASP A 30 16.21 8.37 -4.72
N LEU A 31 15.89 8.23 -6.02
CA LEU A 31 14.68 8.81 -6.61
C LEU A 31 13.39 8.17 -6.10
N PHE A 32 13.45 6.92 -5.66
CA PHE A 32 12.31 6.15 -5.17
C PHE A 32 12.25 6.06 -3.65
N GLN A 33 13.18 6.67 -2.91
CA GLN A 33 13.25 6.57 -1.45
C GLN A 33 11.89 6.85 -0.77
N GLY A 34 11.18 7.91 -1.17
CA GLY A 34 9.86 8.22 -0.60
C GLY A 34 8.79 7.16 -0.88
N LEU A 35 8.83 6.52 -2.05
CA LEU A 35 7.94 5.40 -2.36
C LEU A 35 8.33 4.15 -1.56
N CYS A 36 9.63 3.89 -1.39
CA CYS A 36 10.17 2.79 -0.59
C CYS A 36 9.73 2.91 0.87
N GLU A 37 9.91 4.08 1.47
CA GLU A 37 9.54 4.35 2.86
C GLU A 37 8.03 4.22 3.07
N THR A 38 7.22 4.81 2.17
CA THR A 38 5.75 4.71 2.22
C THR A 38 5.30 3.25 2.11
N ALA A 39 5.81 2.51 1.12
CA ALA A 39 5.46 1.10 0.94
C ALA A 39 5.86 0.26 2.16
N GLY A 40 7.05 0.49 2.72
CA GLY A 40 7.51 -0.19 3.94
C GLY A 40 6.62 0.07 5.15
N GLN A 41 6.18 1.32 5.33
CA GLN A 41 5.25 1.69 6.42
C GLN A 41 3.87 1.06 6.24
N ILE A 42 3.34 1.02 5.01
CA ILE A 42 2.08 0.33 4.68
C ILE A 42 2.19 -1.16 5.01
N GLY A 43 3.27 -1.82 4.57
CA GLY A 43 3.53 -3.23 4.86
C GLY A 43 3.58 -3.51 6.36
N ALA A 44 4.32 -2.68 7.12
CA ALA A 44 4.38 -2.81 8.58
C ALA A 44 3.02 -2.65 9.26
N CYS A 45 2.19 -1.70 8.80
CA CYS A 45 0.82 -1.54 9.31
C CYS A 45 -0.04 -2.77 9.00
N ALA A 46 0.07 -3.32 7.79
CA ALA A 46 -0.67 -4.52 7.40
C ALA A 46 -0.30 -5.74 8.26
N VAL A 47 1.00 -5.94 8.53
CA VAL A 47 1.50 -7.03 9.39
C VAL A 47 0.97 -6.87 10.81
N ALA A 48 1.12 -5.69 11.42
CA ALA A 48 0.65 -5.43 12.78
C ALA A 48 -0.86 -5.63 12.92
N LEU A 49 -1.65 -5.14 11.96
CA LEU A 49 -3.10 -5.37 11.95
C LEU A 49 -3.46 -6.85 11.73
N ALA A 50 -2.69 -7.58 10.90
CA ALA A 50 -2.90 -9.00 10.69
C ALA A 50 -2.65 -9.83 11.95
N GLU A 51 -1.68 -9.44 12.77
CA GLU A 51 -1.41 -10.04 14.08
C GLU A 51 -2.59 -9.81 15.04
N GLN A 52 -3.07 -8.57 15.15
CA GLN A 52 -4.22 -8.21 15.99
C GLN A 52 -5.48 -8.99 15.60
N VAL A 53 -5.84 -8.98 14.32
CA VAL A 53 -7.00 -9.74 13.78
C VAL A 53 -6.81 -11.24 13.95
N SER A 54 -5.56 -11.73 13.92
CA SER A 54 -5.26 -13.14 14.13
C SER A 54 -5.49 -13.58 15.57
N ALA A 55 -5.08 -12.76 16.53
CA ALA A 55 -5.25 -12.99 17.95
C ALA A 55 -6.71 -12.84 18.41
N ALA A 56 -7.49 -11.95 17.79
CA ALA A 56 -8.89 -11.71 18.13
C ALA A 56 -9.78 -12.92 17.88
N ASP A 57 -10.81 -13.14 18.70
CA ASP A 57 -11.80 -14.17 18.43
C ASP A 57 -12.63 -13.87 17.16
N LYS A 58 -13.28 -14.90 16.62
CA LYS A 58 -14.04 -14.76 15.35
C LYS A 58 -15.14 -13.69 15.45
N SER A 59 -15.78 -13.55 16.60
CA SER A 59 -16.83 -12.54 16.87
C SER A 59 -16.27 -11.14 17.12
N GLU A 60 -15.01 -11.02 17.56
CA GLU A 60 -14.39 -9.75 17.95
C GLU A 60 -13.53 -9.16 16.83
N ALA A 61 -13.16 -9.97 15.84
CA ALA A 61 -12.27 -9.55 14.75
C ALA A 61 -12.77 -8.34 13.97
N GLY A 62 -14.09 -8.12 13.87
CA GLY A 62 -14.65 -6.92 13.27
C GLY A 62 -14.38 -5.67 14.10
N LEU A 63 -14.63 -5.75 15.41
CA LEU A 63 -14.35 -4.67 16.35
C LEU A 63 -12.86 -4.31 16.39
N VAL A 64 -11.98 -5.33 16.46
CA VAL A 64 -10.52 -5.14 16.45
C VAL A 64 -10.05 -4.49 15.15
N LEU A 65 -10.65 -4.86 14.01
CA LEU A 65 -10.34 -4.23 12.73
C LEU A 65 -10.70 -2.73 12.75
N VAL A 66 -11.93 -2.40 13.13
CA VAL A 66 -12.46 -1.02 13.11
C VAL A 66 -11.72 -0.11 14.11
N GLN A 67 -11.37 -0.64 15.28
CA GLN A 67 -10.71 0.15 16.33
C GLN A 67 -9.19 0.22 16.19
N SER A 68 -8.61 -0.46 15.20
CA SER A 68 -7.16 -0.50 15.03
C SER A 68 -6.61 0.85 14.55
N PRO A 69 -5.60 1.41 15.23
CA PRO A 69 -4.90 2.59 14.73
C PRO A 69 -4.13 2.32 13.44
N GLU A 70 -3.74 1.07 13.18
CA GLU A 70 -3.11 0.68 11.92
C GLU A 70 -4.08 0.76 10.74
N LEU A 71 -5.37 0.47 10.94
CA LEU A 71 -6.38 0.66 9.90
C LEU A 71 -6.53 2.15 9.54
N ALA A 72 -6.57 3.03 10.55
CA ALA A 72 -6.61 4.47 10.34
C ALA A 72 -5.37 4.97 9.56
N ARG A 73 -4.17 4.48 9.91
CA ARG A 73 -2.95 4.80 9.16
C ARG A 73 -2.99 4.30 7.72
N LEU A 74 -3.54 3.10 7.48
CA LEU A 74 -3.73 2.60 6.11
C LEU A 74 -4.67 3.49 5.31
N ALA A 75 -5.70 4.07 5.94
CA ALA A 75 -6.56 5.07 5.30
C ALA A 75 -5.78 6.34 4.94
N ASP A 76 -4.97 6.88 5.86
CA ASP A 76 -4.13 8.06 5.60
C ASP A 76 -3.16 7.83 4.41
N PHE A 77 -2.62 6.61 4.28
CA PHE A 77 -1.78 6.23 3.14
C PHE A 77 -2.55 6.11 1.83
N ALA A 78 -3.85 5.76 1.88
CA ALA A 78 -4.68 5.71 0.68
C ALA A 78 -4.94 7.10 0.10
N ASP A 79 -4.94 8.12 0.95
CA ASP A 79 -5.07 9.53 0.56
C ASP A 79 -3.74 10.17 0.12
N LEU A 80 -2.61 9.48 0.33
CA LEU A 80 -1.27 9.94 -0.07
C LEU A 80 -0.99 9.65 -1.54
N ASP A 81 -0.75 10.70 -2.31
CA ASP A 81 -0.37 10.62 -3.71
C ASP A 81 1.15 10.45 -3.90
N ALA A 82 1.67 9.31 -3.44
CA ALA A 82 3.10 8.99 -3.50
C ALA A 82 3.63 8.85 -4.95
N ILE A 83 2.76 8.50 -5.91
CA ILE A 83 3.14 8.35 -7.31
C ILE A 83 3.32 9.72 -7.97
N SER A 84 2.41 10.68 -7.76
CA SER A 84 2.61 12.04 -8.28
C SER A 84 3.91 12.66 -7.77
N LEU A 85 4.25 12.45 -6.50
CA LEU A 85 5.52 12.91 -5.94
C LEU A 85 6.75 12.26 -6.61
N LEU A 86 6.67 10.96 -6.93
CA LEU A 86 7.73 10.28 -7.66
C LEU A 86 7.84 10.81 -9.09
N GLU A 87 6.71 11.00 -9.77
CA GLU A 87 6.64 11.52 -11.13
C GLU A 87 7.27 12.92 -11.22
N GLU A 88 6.93 13.83 -10.29
CA GLU A 88 7.52 15.17 -10.19
C GLU A 88 9.06 15.10 -10.04
N ARG A 89 9.57 14.23 -9.17
CA ARG A 89 11.01 14.03 -8.96
C ARG A 89 11.68 13.47 -10.21
N MET A 90 11.05 12.53 -10.89
CA MET A 90 11.59 11.92 -12.12
C MET A 90 11.63 12.93 -13.27
N PHE A 91 10.60 13.77 -13.43
CA PHE A 91 10.61 14.85 -14.42
C PHE A 91 11.66 15.91 -14.14
N ALA A 92 11.86 16.29 -12.87
CA ALA A 92 12.89 17.27 -12.50
C ALA A 92 14.30 16.79 -12.88
N VAL A 93 14.57 15.48 -12.80
CA VAL A 93 15.86 14.90 -13.20
C VAL A 93 15.97 14.68 -14.72
N GLN A 94 14.85 14.43 -15.40
CA GLN A 94 14.82 14.29 -16.85
C GLN A 94 14.91 15.62 -17.61
N ALA A 95 14.58 16.75 -16.99
CA ALA A 95 14.62 18.07 -17.64
C ALA A 95 16.01 18.39 -18.25
N ASP A 96 17.07 17.80 -17.69
CA ASP A 96 18.45 17.98 -18.12
C ASP A 96 18.98 16.84 -19.04
N LEU A 97 18.16 15.83 -19.36
CA LEU A 97 18.54 14.66 -20.15
C LEU A 97 17.91 14.71 -21.55
N GLU A 98 18.72 14.60 -22.60
CA GLU A 98 18.22 14.45 -23.98
C GLU A 98 17.30 13.23 -24.10
N GLN A 99 16.16 13.40 -24.79
CA GLN A 99 15.17 12.33 -24.98
C GLN A 99 15.78 11.14 -25.73
N GLY A 100 16.16 10.11 -24.96
CA GLY A 100 16.79 8.88 -25.45
C GLY A 100 16.23 7.63 -24.77
N GLU A 101 16.96 6.52 -24.92
CA GLU A 101 16.58 5.22 -24.35
C GLU A 101 16.43 5.26 -22.81
N ILE A 102 17.22 6.10 -22.14
CA ILE A 102 17.15 6.34 -20.69
C ILE A 102 15.80 6.95 -20.29
N GLY A 103 15.29 7.91 -21.05
CA GLY A 103 13.98 8.51 -20.79
C GLY A 103 12.84 7.49 -20.91
N ARG A 104 12.89 6.62 -21.92
CA ARG A 104 11.92 5.52 -22.07
C ARG A 104 12.01 4.51 -20.94
N PHE A 105 13.22 4.17 -20.51
CA PHE A 105 13.44 3.27 -19.37
C PHE A 105 12.81 3.84 -18.09
N LEU A 106 13.08 5.11 -17.79
CA LEU A 106 12.51 5.78 -16.62
C LEU A 106 10.97 5.82 -16.69
N GLN A 107 10.39 6.13 -17.86
CA GLN A 107 8.93 6.08 -18.06
C GLN A 107 8.36 4.68 -17.77
N GLN A 108 9.01 3.63 -18.25
CA GLN A 108 8.57 2.24 -18.00
C GLN A 108 8.66 1.86 -16.51
N VAL A 109 9.68 2.34 -15.80
CA VAL A 109 9.80 2.12 -14.35
C VAL A 109 8.70 2.87 -13.60
N LEU A 110 8.39 4.11 -14.00
CA LEU A 110 7.30 4.89 -13.42
C LEU A 110 5.95 4.20 -13.60
N GLU A 111 5.60 3.82 -14.85
CA GLU A 111 4.34 3.13 -15.15
C GLU A 111 4.19 1.80 -14.39
N LYS A 112 5.31 1.09 -14.18
CA LYS A 112 5.30 -0.17 -13.42
C LYS A 112 5.09 0.09 -11.93
N SER A 113 5.68 1.16 -11.41
CA SER A 113 5.54 1.58 -10.01
C SER A 113 4.11 2.04 -9.74
N GLU A 114 3.52 2.83 -10.64
CA GLU A 114 2.13 3.26 -10.60
C GLU A 114 1.17 2.07 -10.56
N LYS A 115 1.34 1.10 -11.46
CA LYS A 115 0.48 -0.11 -11.49
C LYS A 115 0.55 -0.90 -10.18
N LEU A 116 1.74 -1.03 -9.59
CA LEU A 116 1.91 -1.73 -8.32
C LEU A 116 1.28 -0.94 -7.16
N TYR A 117 1.45 0.38 -7.15
CA TYR A 117 0.88 1.24 -6.13
C TYR A 117 -0.65 1.29 -6.21
N ALA A 118 -1.22 1.40 -7.41
CA ALA A 118 -2.66 1.34 -7.62
C ALA A 118 -3.27 0.02 -7.12
N ALA A 119 -2.59 -1.11 -7.34
CA ALA A 119 -3.02 -2.40 -6.82
C ALA A 119 -2.96 -2.45 -5.28
N LEU A 120 -1.91 -1.89 -4.67
CA LEU A 120 -1.79 -1.75 -3.22
C LEU A 120 -2.95 -0.92 -2.65
N LEU A 121 -3.22 0.25 -3.24
CA LEU A 121 -4.31 1.13 -2.83
C LEU A 121 -5.68 0.44 -2.95
N GLN A 122 -5.89 -0.32 -4.03
CA GLN A 122 -7.13 -1.08 -4.19
C GLN A 122 -7.34 -2.11 -3.07
N SER A 123 -6.28 -2.81 -2.66
CA SER A 123 -6.37 -3.76 -1.54
C SER A 123 -6.63 -3.07 -0.20
N ILE A 124 -6.06 -1.87 0.02
CA ILE A 124 -6.36 -1.03 1.18
C ILE A 124 -7.84 -0.62 1.16
N GLN A 125 -8.34 -0.10 0.04
CA GLN A 125 -9.74 0.32 -0.09
C GLN A 125 -10.72 -0.82 0.20
N GLN A 126 -10.44 -2.03 -0.30
CA GLN A 126 -11.25 -3.22 0.00
C GLN A 126 -11.22 -3.60 1.50
N LEU A 127 -10.13 -3.30 2.21
CA LEU A 127 -10.04 -3.52 3.65
C LEU A 127 -10.86 -2.47 4.42
N LEU A 128 -10.85 -1.22 3.98
CA LEU A 128 -11.66 -0.14 4.55
C LEU A 128 -13.16 -0.43 4.37
N GLU A 129 -13.58 -0.82 3.17
CA GLU A 129 -14.96 -1.26 2.90
C GLU A 129 -15.38 -2.45 3.79
N LEU A 130 -14.46 -3.37 4.05
CA LEU A 130 -14.71 -4.50 4.95
C LEU A 130 -14.86 -4.05 6.42
N ALA A 131 -14.14 -3.01 6.84
CA ALA A 131 -14.27 -2.43 8.17
C ALA A 131 -15.62 -1.72 8.33
N GLU A 132 -16.07 -0.97 7.31
CA GLU A 132 -17.42 -0.39 7.29
C GLU A 132 -18.51 -1.46 7.37
N GLU A 133 -18.37 -2.58 6.64
CA GLU A 133 -19.27 -3.73 6.75
C GLU A 133 -19.28 -4.28 8.19
N ALA A 134 -18.12 -4.32 8.86
CA ALA A 134 -18.00 -4.84 10.22
C ALA A 134 -18.58 -3.89 11.28
N GLU A 135 -18.60 -2.58 11.05
CA GLU A 135 -19.19 -1.59 11.97
C GLU A 135 -20.73 -1.59 11.94
N GLN A 136 -21.31 -1.97 10.80
CA GLN A 136 -22.76 -2.02 10.58
C GLN A 136 -23.45 -3.30 11.11
N ASN A 137 -22.67 -4.30 11.55
CA ASN A 137 -23.16 -5.62 12.01
C ASN A 137 -22.90 -5.85 13.50
#